data_AF-A0A962VF96-F1
#
_entry.id   AF-A0A962VF96-F1
#
_cell.length_a   1.000
_cell.length_b   1.000
_cell.length_c   1.000
_cell.angle_alpha   90.00
_cell.angle_beta   90.00
_cell.angle_gamma   90.00
#
_symmetry.space_group_name_H-M   'P 1'
#
loop_
_entity.id
_entity.type
_entity.pdbx_description
1 polymer ?
#
loop_
_entity_poly.entity_id
_entity_poly.type
_entity_poly.pdbx_seq_one_letter_code
_entity_poly.pdbx_strand_id
1 'polypeptide(L)' 'MPKSITRTYSRYTRDAAALFGGLIRAARKERKLTAQELADRAGISRGLLQRIEKGDLKCEIGAVFEVATIVGIKLF' A
#
# COMPACT_ATOMS: atom_id res chain seq x y z
N MET A 1 -18.87 4.87 16.32
CA MET A 1 -17.63 4.84 15.51
C MET A 1 -16.48 5.33 16.38
N PRO A 2 -15.36 4.60 16.52
CA PRO A 2 -14.22 5.09 17.29
C PRO A 2 -13.72 6.42 16.69
N LYS A 3 -13.35 7.37 17.55
CA LYS A 3 -12.82 8.68 17.17
C LYS A 3 -11.57 8.50 16.31
N SER A 4 -11.54 9.10 15.12
CA SER A 4 -10.32 9.15 14.30
C SER A 4 -9.24 9.92 15.06
N ILE A 5 -8.22 9.22 15.56
CA ILE A 5 -7.04 9.85 16.16
C ILE A 5 -6.26 10.56 15.05
N THR A 6 -6.20 11.89 15.11
CA THR A 6 -5.33 12.68 14.23
C THR A 6 -3.89 12.50 14.67
N ARG A 7 -3.11 11.74 13.91
CA ARG A 7 -1.66 11.56 14.14
C ARG A 7 -0.88 12.58 13.31
N THR A 8 0.10 13.21 13.94
CA THR A 8 1.08 14.05 13.23
C THR A 8 2.17 13.15 12.67
N TYR A 9 2.30 13.14 11.35
CA TYR A 9 3.37 12.41 10.65
C TYR A 9 4.47 13.37 10.24
N SER A 10 5.72 12.98 10.48
CA SER A 10 6.90 13.69 10.00
C SER A 10 6.92 13.74 8.47
N ARG A 11 7.70 14.66 7.91
CA ARG A 11 7.95 14.71 6.46
C ARG A 11 8.53 13.39 5.96
N TYR A 12 9.50 12.83 6.69
CA TYR A 12 10.11 11.55 6.37
C TYR A 12 9.07 10.42 6.24
N THR A 13 8.14 10.32 7.19
CA THR A 13 7.09 9.28 7.16
C THR A 13 6.18 9.42 5.94
N ARG A 14 5.81 10.66 5.56
CA ARG A 14 4.98 10.92 4.38
C ARG A 14 5.72 10.58 3.10
N ASP A 15 6.98 11.00 2.99
CA ASP A 15 7.82 10.76 1.83
C ASP A 15 8.08 9.24 1.66
N ALA A 16 8.38 8.54 2.76
CA ALA A 16 8.58 7.10 2.77
C ALA A 16 7.32 6.33 2.32
N ALA A 17 6.14 6.71 2.83
CA ALA A 17 4.89 6.06 2.43
C ALA A 17 4.53 6.33 0.95
N ALA A 18 4.73 7.56 0.48
CA ALA A 18 4.51 7.90 -0.92
C ALA A 18 5.47 7.14 -1.86
N LEU A 19 6.75 7.07 -1.50
CA LEU A 19 7.75 6.31 -2.27
C LEU A 19 7.41 4.82 -2.28
N PHE A 20 7.08 4.25 -1.13
CA PHE A 20 6.75 2.83 -1.01
C PHE A 20 5.48 2.46 -1.78
N GLY A 21 4.41 3.26 -1.68
CA GLY A 21 3.21 3.09 -2.50
C GLY A 21 3.51 3.19 -4.01
N GLY A 22 4.41 4.09 -4.39
CA GLY A 22 4.93 4.20 -5.76
C GLY A 22 5.66 2.95 -6.23
N LEU A 23 6.53 2.37 -5.39
CA LEU A 23 7.24 1.11 -5.69
C LEU A 23 6.27 -0.06 -5.89
N ILE A 24 5.27 -0.18 -5.02
CA ILE A 24 4.22 -1.20 -5.16
C ILE A 24 3.51 -1.07 -6.50
N ARG A 25 3.11 0.16 -6.87
CA ARG A 25 2.44 0.44 -8.13
C ARG A 25 3.31 0.13 -9.33
N ALA A 26 4.60 0.46 -9.28
CA ALA A 26 5.56 0.15 -10.33
C ALA A 26 5.73 -1.36 -10.50
N ALA A 27 6.01 -2.08 -9.42
CA ALA A 27 6.18 -3.53 -9.41
C ALA A 27 4.91 -4.26 -9.90
N ARG A 28 3.71 -3.77 -9.53
CA ARG A 28 2.45 -4.31 -10.06
C ARG A 28 2.38 -4.18 -11.58
N LYS A 29 2.73 -3.01 -12.13
CA LYS A 29 2.71 -2.76 -13.58
C LYS A 29 3.76 -3.58 -14.32
N GLU A 30 4.95 -3.73 -13.77
CA GLU A 30 6.01 -4.58 -14.35
C GLU A 30 5.55 -6.04 -14.47
N ARG A 31 4.80 -6.52 -13.50
CA ARG A 31 4.17 -7.86 -13.50
C ARG A 31 2.88 -7.94 -14.32
N LYS A 32 2.47 -6.84 -14.97
CA LYS A 32 1.23 -6.74 -15.77
C LYS A 32 -0.05 -7.09 -14.99
N LEU A 33 -0.05 -6.87 -13.68
CA LEU A 33 -1.21 -7.12 -12.83
C LEU A 33 -2.15 -5.91 -12.81
N THR A 34 -3.44 -6.15 -12.95
CA THR A 34 -4.46 -5.15 -12.68
C THR A 34 -4.56 -4.87 -11.18
N ALA A 35 -5.12 -3.71 -10.83
CA ALA A 35 -5.40 -3.38 -9.44
C ALA A 35 -6.41 -4.36 -8.80
N GLN A 36 -7.32 -4.94 -9.59
CA GLN A 36 -8.27 -5.92 -9.05
C GLN A 36 -7.56 -7.23 -8.71
N GLU A 37 -6.76 -7.78 -9.64
CA GLU A 37 -6.05 -9.04 -9.42
C GLU A 37 -5.09 -8.99 -8.22
N LEU A 38 -4.37 -7.87 -8.02
CA LEU A 38 -3.51 -7.73 -6.86
C LEU A 38 -4.32 -7.61 -5.57
N ALA A 39 -5.44 -6.89 -5.59
CA ALA A 39 -6.32 -6.75 -4.44
C ALA A 39 -6.93 -8.11 -4.04
N ASP A 40 -7.36 -8.91 -5.01
CA ASP A 40 -7.92 -10.24 -4.79
C ASP A 40 -6.88 -11.18 -4.18
N ARG A 41 -5.64 -11.18 -4.70
CA ARG A 41 -4.53 -11.98 -4.14
C ARG A 41 -4.15 -11.57 -2.72
N ALA A 42 -4.27 -10.30 -2.39
CA ALA A 42 -4.01 -9.77 -1.06
C ALA A 42 -5.21 -9.88 -0.11
N GLY A 43 -6.37 -10.37 -0.57
CA GLY A 43 -7.59 -10.46 0.23
C GLY A 43 -8.15 -9.09 0.66
N ILE A 44 -7.93 -8.04 -0.13
CA ILE A 44 -8.35 -6.67 0.17
C ILE A 44 -9.28 -6.11 -0.91
N SER A 45 -9.95 -4.99 -0.61
CA SER A 45 -10.70 -4.27 -1.63
C SER A 45 -9.77 -3.53 -2.60
N ARG A 46 -10.20 -3.40 -3.86
CA ARG A 46 -9.51 -2.56 -4.87
C ARG A 46 -9.32 -1.12 -4.42
N GLY A 47 -10.27 -0.57 -3.66
CA GLY A 47 -10.17 0.77 -3.08
C GLY A 47 -9.05 0.88 -2.04
N LEU A 48 -8.87 -0.15 -1.21
CA LEU A 48 -7.76 -0.20 -0.26
C LEU A 48 -6.43 -0.27 -0.99
N LEU A 49 -6.30 -1.10 -2.03
CA LEU A 49 -5.08 -1.15 -2.84
C LEU A 49 -4.74 0.22 -3.45
N GLN A 50 -5.71 0.94 -4.00
CA GLN A 50 -5.48 2.27 -4.56
C GLN A 50 -4.99 3.28 -3.51
N ARG A 51 -5.44 3.17 -2.26
CA ARG A 51 -4.95 4.01 -1.16
C ARG A 51 -3.52 3.65 -0.77
N ILE A 52 -3.20 2.35 -0.73
CA ILE A 52 -1.84 1.84 -0.49
C ILE A 52 -0.89 2.39 -1.57
N GLU A 53 -1.25 2.28 -2.85
CA GLU A 53 -0.44 2.80 -3.97
C GLU A 53 -0.26 4.33 -3.94
N LYS A 54 -1.12 5.06 -3.24
CA LYS A 54 -1.01 6.51 -3.02
C LYS A 54 -0.23 6.87 -1.74
N GLY A 55 0.24 5.89 -0.98
CA GLY A 55 0.97 6.10 0.27
C GLY A 55 0.10 6.56 1.43
N ASP A 56 -1.18 6.14 1.48
CA ASP A 56 -2.05 6.49 2.59
C ASP A 56 -1.63 5.83 3.91
N LEU A 57 -1.20 6.66 4.86
CA LEU A 57 -0.74 6.27 6.19
C LEU A 57 -1.84 5.71 7.10
N LYS A 58 -3.11 5.75 6.69
CA LYS A 58 -4.23 5.12 7.41
C LYS A 58 -4.48 3.68 6.97
N CYS A 59 -3.77 3.18 5.97
CA CYS A 59 -3.83 1.77 5.59
C CYS A 59 -3.14 0.92 6.67
N GLU A 60 -3.70 -0.26 6.94
CA GLU A 60 -3.09 -1.20 7.88
C GLU A 60 -1.74 -1.70 7.33
N ILE A 61 -0.72 -1.68 8.18
CA ILE A 61 0.64 -2.04 7.76
C ILE A 61 0.72 -3.48 7.25
N GLY A 62 -0.08 -4.40 7.82
CA GLY A 62 -0.17 -5.78 7.35
C GLY A 62 -0.64 -5.86 5.90
N ALA A 63 -1.71 -5.16 5.54
CA ALA A 63 -2.20 -5.13 4.16
C ALA A 63 -1.16 -4.54 3.19
N VAL A 64 -0.43 -3.51 3.61
CA VAL A 64 0.66 -2.94 2.78
C VAL A 64 1.77 -3.97 2.56
N PHE A 65 2.16 -4.71 3.59
CA PHE A 65 3.22 -5.71 3.53
C PHE A 65 2.82 -6.94 2.71
N GLU A 66 1.57 -7.40 2.80
CA GLU A 66 1.05 -8.47 1.95
C GLU A 66 1.11 -8.08 0.47
N VAL A 67 0.61 -6.88 0.14
CA VAL A 67 0.67 -6.35 -1.23
C VAL A 67 2.11 -6.26 -1.73
N ALA A 68 3.04 -5.74 -0.90
CA ALA A 68 4.46 -5.62 -1.23
C ALA A 68 5.09 -6.99 -1.53
N THR A 69 4.80 -7.99 -0.70
CA THR A 69 5.28 -9.37 -0.87
C THR A 69 4.79 -9.98 -2.18
N ILE A 70 3.51 -9.82 -2.51
CA ILE A 70 2.92 -10.37 -3.75
C ILE A 70 3.56 -9.77 -5.01
N VAL A 71 3.89 -8.47 -4.98
CA VAL A 71 4.60 -7.80 -6.09
C VAL A 71 6.12 -8.01 -6.04
N GLY A 72 6.63 -8.79 -5.08
CA GLY A 72 8.03 -9.19 -4.97
C GLY A 72 8.96 -8.14 -4.39
N ILE A 73 8.43 -7.16 -3.66
CA ILE A 73 9.24 -6.28 -2.83
C ILE A 73 9.57 -7.04 -1.55
N LYS A 74 10.84 -7.44 -1.39
CA LYS A 74 11.32 -8.06 -0.16
C LYS A 74 11.35 -7.02 0.95
N LEU A 75 10.54 -7.26 1.97
CA LEU A 75 10.74 -6.69 3.28
C LEU A 75 11.66 -7.68 3.98
N PHE A 76 12.89 -7.24 4.31
CA PHE A 76 13.99 -8.01 4.93
C PHE A 76 14.54 -9.22 4.14
#